data_AF-A0A0N4UBA1-F1
#
_entry.id   AF-A0A0N4UBA1-F1
#
_cell.length_a   1.000
_cell.length_b   1.000
_cell.length_c   1.000
_cell.angle_alpha   90.00
_cell.angle_beta   90.00
_cell.angle_gamma   90.00
#
_symmetry.space_group_name_H-M   'P 1'
#
loop_
_entity.id
_entity.type
_entity.pdbx_description
1 polymer ?
#
loop_
_entity_poly.entity_id
_entity_poly.type
_entity_poly.pdbx_seq_one_letter_code
_entity_poly.pdbx_strand_id
1 'polypeptide(L)'
;MDRNNNGVPFMRKSEPETMYLQLRVAEEKNNGSKFAYFLALSTASAVRSIAHACARGRLRSCACDPSKIGPIDSNRSLVWASCNIDRGSDNLRYARRLSKRLIDQQFTCSDNNRALQIYLHNIAVGRSRVSLQIKCQCISAFGSCKSQRCEARATPIALIGNAIIESLSKTRRIRRSNTVYKSHAICPPKRNERHMRNRCIINYYRPVPLWLADSRGWKLAQIGIKLKAMRALGKF
;
A
#
# COMPACT_ATOMS: atom_id res chain seq x y z
N MET A 1 26.05 3.01 0.81
CA MET A 1 24.68 2.50 1.05
C MET A 1 24.77 1.51 2.19
N ASP A 2 24.44 1.95 3.40
CA ASP A 2 24.62 1.09 4.58
C ASP A 2 23.44 0.15 4.75
N ARG A 3 23.74 -1.08 5.20
CA ARG A 3 22.84 -2.22 5.24
C ARG A 3 22.70 -2.69 6.68
N ASN A 4 21.49 -3.08 7.07
CA ASN A 4 21.25 -3.81 8.32
C ASN A 4 21.85 -5.24 8.21
N ASN A 5 22.13 -5.90 9.34
CA ASN A 5 22.56 -7.32 9.43
C ASN A 5 21.74 -8.32 8.59
N ASN A 6 20.53 -7.97 8.14
CA ASN A 6 19.69 -8.75 7.24
C ASN A 6 19.75 -8.29 5.77
N GLY A 7 20.75 -7.49 5.38
CA GLY A 7 21.00 -7.07 4.00
C GLY A 7 19.94 -6.14 3.39
N VAL A 8 18.96 -5.68 4.19
CA VAL A 8 17.94 -4.72 3.77
C VAL A 8 18.64 -3.37 3.59
N PRO A 9 18.46 -2.66 2.45
CA PRO A 9 18.90 -1.28 2.32
C PRO A 9 18.31 -0.50 3.49
N PHE A 10 19.16 0.18 4.25
CA PHE A 10 18.68 1.13 5.22
C PHE A 10 17.97 2.23 4.43
N MET A 11 16.64 2.18 4.35
CA MET A 11 15.88 3.43 4.26
C MET A 11 16.43 4.26 5.41
N ARG A 12 17.06 5.40 5.09
CA ARG A 12 17.71 6.23 6.10
C ARG A 12 16.75 6.35 7.28
N LYS A 13 17.16 5.98 8.49
CA LYS A 13 16.33 6.07 9.71
C LYS A 13 15.74 7.47 9.91
N SER A 14 16.28 8.50 9.25
CA SER A 14 15.75 9.85 9.21
C SER A 14 14.59 10.07 8.22
N GLU A 15 14.32 9.17 7.25
CA GLU A 15 13.26 9.32 6.25
C GLU A 15 11.86 8.74 6.60
N PRO A 16 11.64 7.79 7.54
CA PRO A 16 10.27 7.40 7.91
C PRO A 16 9.52 8.52 8.63
N GLU A 17 10.21 9.32 9.45
CA GLU A 17 9.64 10.56 10.02
C GLU A 17 9.32 11.57 8.91
N THR A 18 10.19 11.69 7.91
CA THR A 18 9.97 12.58 6.76
C THR A 18 8.75 12.17 5.94
N MET A 19 8.52 10.88 5.70
CA MET A 19 7.33 10.44 4.99
C MET A 19 6.07 10.77 5.80
N TYR A 20 6.07 10.50 7.11
CA TYR A 20 4.95 10.85 7.98
C TYR A 20 4.70 12.37 8.07
N LEU A 21 5.76 13.18 8.17
CA LEU A 21 5.70 14.65 8.16
C LEU A 21 5.20 15.18 6.82
N GLN A 22 5.73 14.68 5.70
CA GLN A 22 5.24 14.99 4.36
C GLN A 22 3.78 14.62 4.21
N LEU A 23 3.35 13.52 4.83
CA LEU A 23 1.96 13.10 4.86
C LEU A 23 1.09 14.01 5.72
N ARG A 24 1.51 14.43 6.92
CA ARG A 24 0.76 15.41 7.73
C ARG A 24 0.62 16.74 6.99
N VAL A 25 1.71 17.25 6.40
CA VAL A 25 1.68 18.48 5.60
C VAL A 25 0.78 18.31 4.38
N ALA A 26 0.81 17.14 3.73
CA ALA A 26 -0.09 16.84 2.63
C ALA A 26 -1.55 16.76 3.08
N GLU A 27 -1.86 16.25 4.28
CA GLU A 27 -3.22 16.22 4.81
C GLU A 27 -3.76 17.61 5.13
N GLU A 28 -2.94 18.50 5.71
CA GLU A 28 -3.35 19.89 5.96
C GLU A 28 -3.60 20.65 4.66
N LYS A 29 -2.78 20.42 3.63
CA LYS A 29 -2.93 21.08 2.33
C LYS A 29 -4.02 20.48 1.44
N ASN A 30 -4.39 19.22 1.63
CA ASN A 30 -5.28 18.50 0.73
C ASN A 30 -6.61 18.11 1.38
N ASN A 31 -7.71 18.30 0.65
CA ASN A 31 -9.00 17.73 0.98
C ASN A 31 -8.81 16.22 1.29
N GLY A 32 -9.42 15.70 2.36
CA GLY A 32 -9.15 14.34 2.85
C GLY A 32 -9.19 13.23 1.79
N SER A 33 -9.96 13.41 0.72
CA SER A 33 -9.99 12.53 -0.47
C SER A 33 -8.67 12.48 -1.23
N LYS A 34 -8.05 13.63 -1.51
CA LYS A 34 -6.75 13.72 -2.20
C LYS A 34 -5.66 13.05 -1.36
N PHE A 35 -5.69 13.25 -0.04
CA PHE A 35 -4.76 12.61 0.88
C PHE A 35 -4.95 11.09 0.96
N ALA A 36 -6.20 10.61 1.05
CA ALA A 36 -6.51 9.19 1.02
C ALA A 36 -6.06 8.51 -0.28
N TYR A 37 -6.27 9.17 -1.41
CA TYR A 37 -5.77 8.73 -2.71
C TYR A 37 -4.24 8.67 -2.74
N PHE A 38 -3.57 9.71 -2.25
CA PHE A 38 -2.10 9.77 -2.18
C PHE A 38 -1.51 8.62 -1.35
N LEU A 39 -2.06 8.36 -0.17
CA LEU A 39 -1.63 7.24 0.69
C LEU A 39 -1.75 5.89 -0.03
N ALA A 40 -2.90 5.65 -0.69
CA ALA A 40 -3.13 4.41 -1.41
C ALA A 40 -2.19 4.28 -2.62
N LEU A 41 -2.05 5.33 -3.42
CA LEU A 41 -1.23 5.31 -4.65
C LEU A 41 0.27 5.21 -4.34
N SER A 42 0.77 5.99 -3.39
CA SER A 42 2.18 5.94 -2.98
C SER A 42 2.56 4.58 -2.38
N THR A 43 1.66 3.99 -1.60
CA THR A 43 1.86 2.63 -1.09
C THR A 43 1.86 1.61 -2.22
N ALA A 44 0.90 1.71 -3.15
CA ALA A 44 0.80 0.79 -4.27
C ALA A 44 2.01 0.89 -5.20
N SER A 45 2.51 2.10 -5.46
CA SER A 45 3.72 2.33 -6.24
C SER A 45 4.95 1.74 -5.54
N ALA A 46 5.10 1.91 -4.22
CA ALA A 46 6.15 1.28 -3.45
C ALA A 46 6.10 -0.26 -3.55
N VAL A 47 4.93 -0.87 -3.37
CA VAL A 47 4.77 -2.33 -3.52
C VAL A 47 5.14 -2.80 -4.92
N ARG A 48 4.65 -2.11 -5.96
CA ARG A 48 4.97 -2.45 -7.35
C ARG A 48 6.47 -2.37 -7.61
N SER A 49 7.11 -1.27 -7.20
CA SER A 49 8.54 -1.04 -7.37
C SER A 49 9.39 -2.06 -6.63
N ILE A 50 9.04 -2.42 -5.39
CA ILE A 50 9.72 -3.47 -4.64
C ILE A 50 9.59 -4.82 -5.36
N ALA A 51 8.37 -5.20 -5.77
CA ALA A 51 8.12 -6.48 -6.43
C ALA A 51 8.97 -6.62 -7.71
N HIS A 52 9.06 -5.53 -8.47
CA HIS A 52 9.83 -5.46 -9.70
C HIS A 52 11.34 -5.44 -9.47
N ALA A 53 11.80 -4.71 -8.44
CA ALA A 53 13.21 -4.67 -8.07
C ALA A 53 13.73 -6.05 -7.60
N CYS A 54 12.90 -6.84 -6.91
CA CYS A 54 13.22 -8.23 -6.57
C CYS A 54 13.44 -9.09 -7.83
N ALA A 55 12.58 -8.94 -8.84
CA ALA A 55 12.66 -9.72 -10.08
C ALA A 55 13.90 -9.40 -10.93
N ARG A 56 14.46 -8.21 -10.73
CA ARG A 56 15.69 -7.75 -11.41
C ARG A 56 16.96 -7.98 -10.60
N GLY A 57 16.87 -8.62 -9.42
CA GLY A 57 18.02 -8.82 -8.55
C GLY A 57 18.58 -7.53 -7.92
N ARG A 58 17.81 -6.43 -7.91
CA ARG A 58 18.27 -5.12 -7.39
C ARG A 58 18.18 -5.00 -5.88
N LEU A 59 17.43 -5.89 -5.22
CA LEU A 59 17.26 -5.93 -3.78
C LEU A 59 17.87 -7.22 -3.23
N ARG A 60 18.90 -7.13 -2.38
CA ARG A 60 19.55 -8.32 -1.80
C ARG A 60 18.63 -9.16 -0.91
N SER A 61 17.61 -8.54 -0.35
CA SER A 61 16.69 -9.17 0.59
C SER A 61 15.57 -9.97 -0.08
N CYS A 62 15.52 -10.02 -1.41
CA CYS A 62 14.54 -10.80 -2.18
C CYS A 62 15.06 -11.20 -3.57
N ALA A 63 14.36 -12.13 -4.20
CA ALA A 63 14.58 -12.56 -5.59
C ALA A 63 13.24 -12.63 -6.33
N CYS A 64 13.23 -13.16 -7.55
CA CYS A 64 12.01 -13.49 -8.29
C CYS A 64 11.03 -14.31 -7.41
N ASP A 65 9.73 -14.30 -7.73
CA ASP A 65 8.77 -15.09 -6.95
C ASP A 65 9.07 -16.60 -7.06
N PRO A 66 9.45 -17.29 -5.96
CA PRO A 66 9.86 -18.69 -6.03
C PRO A 66 8.69 -19.63 -6.41
N SER A 67 7.43 -19.19 -6.28
CA SER A 67 6.29 -19.97 -6.76
C SER A 67 6.02 -19.81 -8.26
N LYS A 68 6.89 -19.10 -8.99
CA LYS A 68 6.75 -18.75 -10.40
C LYS A 68 8.03 -19.07 -11.15
N ILE A 69 8.53 -20.29 -10.95
CA ILE A 69 9.73 -20.86 -11.57
C ILE A 69 9.39 -22.27 -12.03
N GLY A 70 9.79 -22.65 -13.24
CA GLY A 70 9.48 -23.96 -13.81
C GLY A 70 8.10 -24.04 -14.48
N PRO A 71 7.58 -25.25 -14.75
CA PRO A 71 6.27 -25.44 -15.37
C PRO A 71 5.14 -24.78 -14.58
N ILE A 72 4.17 -24.18 -15.26
CA ILE A 72 3.07 -23.46 -14.59
C ILE A 72 2.07 -24.43 -13.96
N ASP A 73 1.81 -25.53 -14.65
CA ASP A 73 0.89 -26.61 -14.25
C ASP A 73 1.43 -27.94 -14.82
N SER A 74 0.61 -29.00 -14.82
CA SER A 74 0.90 -30.26 -15.52
C SER A 74 1.13 -30.08 -17.04
N ASN A 75 0.67 -28.96 -17.60
CA ASN A 75 0.88 -28.60 -18.99
C ASN A 75 2.33 -28.14 -19.23
N ARG A 76 3.16 -29.06 -19.73
CA ARG A 76 4.58 -28.80 -20.08
C ARG A 76 4.79 -27.72 -21.16
N SER A 77 3.74 -27.30 -21.87
CA SER A 77 3.86 -26.25 -22.88
C SER A 77 3.98 -24.84 -22.29
N LEU A 78 3.55 -24.59 -21.04
CA LEU A 78 3.70 -23.30 -20.38
C LEU A 78 4.73 -23.39 -19.26
N VAL A 79 5.77 -22.56 -19.36
CA VAL A 79 6.86 -22.53 -18.38
C VAL A 79 7.04 -21.09 -17.89
N TRP A 80 7.11 -20.91 -16.58
CA TRP A 80 7.51 -19.64 -16.01
C TRP A 80 8.91 -19.26 -16.47
N ALA A 81 9.12 -17.96 -16.65
CA ALA A 81 10.43 -17.43 -16.91
C ALA A 81 11.40 -17.79 -15.78
N SER A 82 12.47 -18.49 -16.14
CA SER A 82 13.65 -18.71 -15.30
C SER A 82 14.09 -17.39 -14.66
N CYS A 83 14.38 -17.43 -13.37
CA CYS A 83 14.93 -16.29 -12.64
C CYS A 83 16.41 -16.13 -13.00
N ASN A 84 16.81 -14.94 -13.39
CA ASN A 84 18.20 -14.57 -13.66
C ASN A 84 18.43 -13.09 -13.30
N ILE A 85 19.62 -12.57 -13.59
CA ILE A 85 19.87 -11.13 -13.50
C ILE A 85 18.95 -10.41 -14.51
N ASP A 86 18.18 -9.43 -14.04
CA ASP A 86 17.22 -8.64 -14.81
C ASP A 86 15.98 -9.34 -15.43
N ARG A 87 15.78 -10.66 -15.30
CA ARG A 87 14.55 -11.34 -15.76
C ARG A 87 13.99 -12.34 -14.74
N GLY A 88 12.67 -12.50 -14.81
CA GLY A 88 11.90 -13.35 -13.90
C GLY A 88 10.60 -12.69 -13.45
N SER A 89 9.78 -13.46 -12.74
CA SER A 89 8.48 -13.00 -12.24
C SER A 89 8.60 -12.09 -11.00
N ASP A 90 7.82 -11.02 -10.98
CA ASP A 90 7.77 -10.04 -9.88
C ASP A 90 7.29 -10.68 -8.56
N ASN A 91 8.02 -10.43 -7.48
CA ASN A 91 7.76 -11.03 -6.17
C ASN A 91 6.78 -10.19 -5.34
N LEU A 92 5.51 -10.18 -5.76
CA LEU A 92 4.47 -9.38 -5.12
C LEU A 92 4.19 -9.82 -3.68
N ARG A 93 4.37 -11.11 -3.37
CA ARG A 93 4.20 -11.65 -2.01
C ARG A 93 5.22 -11.05 -1.06
N TYR A 94 6.49 -11.01 -1.44
CA TYR A 94 7.54 -10.35 -0.66
C TYR A 94 7.27 -8.85 -0.53
N ALA A 95 6.95 -8.17 -1.64
CA ALA A 95 6.72 -6.74 -1.66
C ALA A 95 5.59 -6.29 -0.72
N ARG A 96 4.46 -7.04 -0.70
CA ARG A 96 3.36 -6.78 0.24
C ARG A 96 3.76 -6.99 1.70
N ARG A 97 4.62 -7.97 2.00
CA ARG A 97 5.11 -8.20 3.37
C ARG A 97 6.09 -7.09 3.80
N LEU A 98 7.01 -6.69 2.92
CA LEU A 98 7.99 -5.66 3.21
C LEU A 98 7.31 -4.29 3.40
N SER A 99 6.44 -3.90 2.46
CA SER A 99 5.65 -2.66 2.58
C SER A 99 4.77 -2.64 3.83
N LYS A 100 4.11 -3.75 4.19
CA LYS A 100 3.37 -3.84 5.46
C LYS A 100 4.25 -3.54 6.65
N ARG A 101 5.48 -4.07 6.68
CA ARG A 101 6.41 -3.83 7.79
C ARG A 101 6.86 -2.39 7.83
N LEU A 102 7.37 -1.86 6.71
CA LEU A 102 8.02 -0.54 6.70
C LEU A 102 7.03 0.63 6.72
N ILE A 103 5.91 0.53 6.00
CA ILE A 103 4.94 1.63 5.85
C ILE A 103 3.99 1.66 7.06
N ASP A 104 3.45 0.52 7.50
CA ASP A 104 2.51 0.53 8.63
C ASP A 104 3.18 1.00 9.93
N GLN A 105 4.47 0.70 10.13
CA GLN A 105 5.23 1.10 11.33
C GLN A 105 5.11 2.59 11.65
N GLN A 106 5.02 3.45 10.63
CA GLN A 106 4.90 4.90 10.80
C GLN A 106 3.55 5.35 11.40
N PHE A 107 2.54 4.47 11.38
CA PHE A 107 1.18 4.77 11.85
C PHE A 107 0.72 3.85 12.98
N THR A 108 1.49 2.84 13.34
CA THR A 108 1.05 1.82 14.32
C THR A 108 1.37 2.24 15.76
N CYS A 109 2.46 2.96 16.02
CA CYS A 109 2.93 3.19 17.40
C CYS A 109 2.88 4.68 17.83
N SER A 110 2.09 5.50 17.15
CA SER A 110 1.77 6.88 17.58
C SER A 110 0.38 6.90 18.21
N ASP A 111 0.14 7.83 19.15
CA ASP A 111 -1.06 7.96 20.00
C ASP A 111 -2.36 7.47 19.34
N ASN A 112 -3.21 6.80 20.14
CA ASN A 112 -4.50 6.15 19.85
C ASN A 112 -5.52 7.04 19.11
N ASN A 113 -5.14 7.55 17.96
CA ASN A 113 -5.87 8.47 17.14
C ASN A 113 -6.53 7.65 16.05
N ARG A 114 -7.86 7.62 16.06
CA ARG A 114 -8.68 6.95 15.03
C ARG A 114 -8.32 7.41 13.61
N ALA A 115 -7.71 8.59 13.45
CA ALA A 115 -7.14 9.04 12.18
C ALA A 115 -6.03 8.11 11.64
N LEU A 116 -5.15 7.58 12.48
CA LEU A 116 -4.11 6.63 12.05
C LEU A 116 -4.71 5.33 11.51
N GLN A 117 -5.83 4.87 12.07
CA GLN A 117 -6.56 3.71 11.55
C GLN A 117 -7.12 3.98 10.15
N ILE A 118 -7.51 5.22 9.85
CA ILE A 118 -7.93 5.66 8.51
C ILE A 118 -6.76 5.58 7.54
N TYR A 119 -5.57 6.04 7.94
CA TYR A 119 -4.38 5.99 7.08
C TYR A 119 -3.94 4.56 6.82
N LEU A 120 -3.83 3.73 7.86
CA LEU A 120 -3.52 2.30 7.75
C LEU A 120 -4.51 1.56 6.84
N HIS A 121 -5.80 1.91 6.89
CA HIS A 121 -6.80 1.36 5.99
C HIS A 121 -6.53 1.75 4.53
N ASN A 122 -6.27 3.03 4.25
CA ASN A 122 -6.02 3.51 2.89
C ASN A 122 -4.72 2.94 2.30
N ILE A 123 -3.68 2.81 3.14
CA ILE A 123 -2.42 2.11 2.81
C ILE A 123 -2.71 0.66 2.44
N ALA A 124 -3.49 -0.05 3.26
CA ALA A 124 -3.87 -1.44 3.00
C ALA A 124 -4.68 -1.60 1.70
N VAL A 125 -5.59 -0.67 1.40
CA VAL A 125 -6.31 -0.62 0.11
C VAL A 125 -5.32 -0.46 -1.04
N GLY A 126 -4.34 0.45 -0.94
CA GLY A 126 -3.28 0.59 -1.93
C GLY A 126 -2.54 -0.73 -2.19
N ARG A 127 -2.13 -1.44 -1.13
CA ARG A 127 -1.45 -2.75 -1.25
C ARG A 127 -2.32 -3.84 -1.86
N SER A 128 -3.63 -3.78 -1.65
CA SER A 128 -4.56 -4.76 -2.22
C SER A 128 -4.81 -4.53 -3.71
N ARG A 129 -4.67 -3.29 -4.21
CA ARG A 129 -4.86 -2.94 -5.62
C ARG A 129 -3.71 -3.33 -6.55
N VAL A 130 -2.54 -3.66 -6.01
CA VAL A 130 -1.45 -4.22 -6.82
C VAL A 130 -1.74 -5.69 -7.10
N SER A 131 -1.94 -6.06 -8.35
CA SER A 131 -2.06 -7.45 -8.82
C SER A 131 -0.88 -7.84 -9.72
N LEU A 132 -0.82 -9.11 -10.11
CA LEU A 132 0.11 -9.59 -11.12
C LEU A 132 -0.67 -9.83 -12.42
N GLN A 133 -0.10 -9.42 -13.55
CA GLN A 133 -0.53 -9.80 -14.89
C GLN A 133 0.45 -10.82 -15.44
N ILE A 134 -0.08 -11.89 -16.03
CA ILE A 134 0.71 -12.94 -16.65
C ILE A 134 0.78 -12.62 -18.14
N LYS A 135 1.99 -12.54 -18.69
CA LYS A 135 2.21 -12.42 -20.14
C LYS A 135 3.04 -13.60 -20.59
N CYS A 136 2.56 -14.32 -21.60
CA CYS A 136 3.24 -15.46 -22.18
C CYS A 136 3.69 -15.13 -23.61
N GLN A 137 4.87 -15.59 -23.99
CA GLN A 137 5.43 -15.44 -25.32
C GLN A 137 5.96 -16.78 -25.80
N CYS A 138 5.82 -17.05 -27.10
CA CYS A 138 6.36 -18.26 -27.72
C CYS A 138 7.88 -18.26 -27.62
N ILE A 139 8.47 -19.41 -27.29
CA ILE A 139 9.93 -19.55 -27.22
C ILE A 139 10.54 -19.53 -28.63
N SER A 140 9.79 -20.03 -29.62
CA SER A 140 10.19 -20.01 -31.03
C SER A 140 9.65 -18.76 -31.73
N ALA A 141 10.49 -18.12 -32.56
CA ALA A 141 10.09 -16.96 -33.38
C ALA A 141 9.34 -17.36 -34.65
N PHE A 142 9.53 -18.60 -35.15
CA PHE A 142 9.17 -19.00 -36.51
C PHE A 142 7.80 -19.72 -36.60
N GLY A 143 6.74 -19.08 -36.12
CA GLY A 143 5.34 -19.46 -36.40
C GLY A 143 4.78 -20.69 -35.65
N SER A 144 5.60 -21.65 -35.23
CA SER A 144 5.11 -22.78 -34.41
C SER A 144 5.30 -22.52 -32.91
N CYS A 145 4.21 -22.29 -32.19
CA CYS A 145 4.22 -22.02 -30.75
C CYS A 145 3.94 -23.28 -29.91
N LYS A 146 4.87 -24.24 -29.91
CA LYS A 146 4.72 -25.47 -29.09
C LYS A 146 4.94 -25.24 -27.60
N SER A 147 5.73 -24.22 -27.24
CA SER A 147 6.03 -23.90 -25.85
C SER A 147 6.12 -22.39 -25.65
N GLN A 148 5.62 -21.94 -24.51
CA GLN A 148 5.54 -20.53 -24.14
C GLN A 148 6.26 -20.28 -22.82
N ARG A 149 7.00 -19.17 -22.79
CA ARG A 149 7.60 -18.62 -21.59
C ARG A 149 6.69 -17.54 -21.04
N CYS A 150 6.29 -17.67 -19.78
CA CYS A 150 5.40 -16.72 -19.11
C CYS A 150 6.11 -15.93 -18.02
N GLU A 151 5.80 -14.64 -17.93
CA GLU A 151 6.27 -13.76 -16.86
C GLU A 151 5.08 -13.18 -16.11
N ALA A 152 5.10 -13.28 -14.77
CA ALA A 152 4.15 -12.55 -13.95
C ALA A 152 4.75 -11.19 -13.57
N ARG A 153 4.16 -10.11 -14.05
CA ARG A 153 4.60 -8.73 -13.76
C ARG A 153 3.56 -7.98 -12.96
N ALA A 154 3.98 -7.12 -12.05
CA ALA A 154 3.06 -6.28 -11.31
C ALA A 154 2.32 -5.34 -12.27
N THR A 155 1.01 -5.20 -12.05
CA THR A 155 0.11 -4.40 -12.87
C THR A 155 0.68 -2.99 -13.12
N PRO A 156 0.57 -2.44 -14.34
CA PRO A 156 0.98 -1.07 -14.63
C PRO A 156 0.37 -0.06 -13.66
N ILE A 157 1.15 0.98 -13.32
CA ILE A 157 0.74 1.98 -12.32
C ILE A 157 -0.53 2.73 -12.72
N ALA A 158 -0.78 2.95 -14.02
CA ALA A 158 -1.99 3.59 -14.52
C ALA A 158 -3.25 2.78 -14.16
N LEU A 159 -3.23 1.46 -14.37
CA LEU A 159 -4.36 0.59 -14.02
C LEU A 159 -4.57 0.49 -12.50
N ILE A 160 -3.48 0.50 -11.73
CA ILE A 160 -3.54 0.58 -10.27
C ILE A 160 -4.20 1.90 -9.84
N GLY A 161 -3.80 3.02 -10.45
CA GLY A 161 -4.39 4.34 -10.21
C GLY A 161 -5.89 4.35 -10.45
N ASN A 162 -6.35 3.87 -11.61
CA ASN A 162 -7.76 3.76 -11.94
C ASN A 162 -8.53 2.93 -10.90
N ALA A 163 -7.99 1.79 -10.48
CA ALA A 163 -8.58 0.95 -9.46
C ALA A 163 -8.66 1.65 -8.08
N ILE A 164 -7.71 2.54 -7.76
CA ILE A 164 -7.77 3.36 -6.54
C ILE A 164 -8.81 4.49 -6.70
N ILE A 165 -8.96 5.09 -7.88
CA ILE A 165 -10.00 6.09 -8.16
C ILE A 165 -11.41 5.49 -7.97
N GLU A 166 -11.64 4.23 -8.38
CA GLU A 166 -12.89 3.51 -8.07
C GLU A 166 -13.11 3.32 -6.56
N SER A 167 -12.03 3.17 -5.79
CA SER A 167 -12.12 3.11 -4.32
C SER A 167 -12.47 4.48 -3.72
N LEU A 168 -12.02 5.55 -4.39
CA LEU A 168 -12.26 6.93 -4.01
C LEU A 168 -13.70 7.35 -4.30
N SER A 169 -14.30 6.88 -5.40
CA SER A 169 -15.70 7.18 -5.71
C SER A 169 -16.69 6.56 -4.70
N LYS A 170 -16.28 5.47 -4.01
CA LYS A 170 -17.09 4.80 -2.98
C LYS A 170 -16.67 5.12 -1.54
N THR A 171 -16.05 6.28 -1.30
CA THR A 171 -15.48 6.61 0.01
C THR A 171 -16.44 6.49 1.19
N ARG A 172 -15.89 6.18 2.37
CA ARG A 172 -16.62 6.19 3.64
C ARG A 172 -16.02 7.24 4.57
N ARG A 173 -16.85 8.14 5.08
CA ARG A 173 -16.45 9.10 6.11
C ARG A 173 -16.50 8.44 7.48
N ILE A 174 -15.39 8.49 8.21
CA ILE A 174 -15.25 7.94 9.55
C ILE A 174 -15.15 9.12 10.52
N ARG A 175 -16.06 9.17 11.51
CA ARG A 175 -15.99 10.18 12.58
C ARG A 175 -14.70 10.00 13.38
N ARG A 176 -13.98 11.10 13.60
CA ARG A 176 -12.89 11.16 14.59
C ARG A 176 -13.53 11.20 15.98
N SER A 177 -13.32 10.17 16.80
CA SER A 177 -13.70 10.23 18.22
C SER A 177 -12.54 10.85 18.99
N ASN A 178 -12.83 11.84 19.84
CA ASN A 178 -11.85 12.46 20.75
C ASN A 178 -11.64 11.64 22.03
N THR A 179 -12.30 10.49 22.19
CA THR A 179 -12.09 9.60 23.33
C THR A 179 -10.66 9.04 23.27
N VAL A 180 -9.75 9.69 23.99
CA VAL A 180 -8.40 9.21 24.27
C VAL A 180 -8.55 7.96 25.13
N TYR A 181 -8.73 6.80 24.50
CA TYR A 181 -8.69 5.56 25.26
C TYR A 181 -7.23 5.36 25.69
N LYS A 182 -6.93 5.68 26.95
CA LYS A 182 -5.63 5.49 27.63
C LYS A 182 -5.32 4.00 27.87
N SER A 183 -5.55 3.13 26.88
CA SER A 183 -4.86 1.83 26.93
C SER A 183 -3.42 2.09 26.52
N HIS A 184 -2.47 1.85 27.44
CA HIS A 184 -1.04 1.80 27.17
C HIS A 184 -0.76 1.36 25.73
N ALA A 185 0.03 2.16 25.01
CA ALA A 185 0.28 2.07 23.58
C ALA A 185 0.87 0.71 23.14
N ILE A 186 0.05 -0.33 23.17
CA ILE A 186 0.31 -1.61 22.55
C ILE A 186 -0.02 -1.38 21.08
N CYS A 187 1.01 -1.30 20.23
CA CYS A 187 0.84 -1.09 18.79
C CYS A 187 -0.25 -2.09 18.29
N PRO A 188 -1.37 -1.62 17.68
CA PRO A 188 -2.50 -2.45 17.35
C PRO A 188 -2.08 -3.68 16.52
N PRO A 189 -2.75 -4.82 16.71
CA PRO A 189 -2.38 -6.05 16.04
C PRO A 189 -2.43 -5.88 14.51
N LYS A 190 -1.49 -6.54 13.83
CA LYS A 190 -1.37 -6.48 12.36
C LYS A 190 -2.70 -6.89 11.71
N ARG A 191 -3.40 -5.92 11.12
CA ARG A 191 -4.66 -6.16 10.41
C ARG A 191 -4.46 -7.16 9.25
N ASN A 192 -5.30 -8.18 9.18
CA ASN A 192 -5.28 -9.14 8.08
C ASN A 192 -5.91 -8.53 6.82
N GLU A 193 -5.09 -8.39 5.78
CA GLU A 193 -5.50 -7.79 4.50
C GLU A 193 -5.84 -8.84 3.43
N ARG A 194 -5.81 -10.13 3.77
CA ARG A 194 -6.21 -11.20 2.85
C ARG A 194 -7.64 -10.98 2.34
N HIS A 195 -8.56 -10.57 3.22
CA HIS A 195 -9.93 -10.28 2.86
C HIS A 195 -10.07 -9.13 1.83
N MET A 196 -9.26 -8.06 1.96
CA MET A 196 -9.27 -6.96 0.99
C MET A 196 -8.79 -7.42 -0.38
N ARG A 197 -7.73 -8.26 -0.42
CA ARG A 197 -7.22 -8.87 -1.67
C ARG A 197 -8.25 -9.78 -2.33
N ASN A 198 -8.91 -10.63 -1.55
CA ASN A 198 -9.93 -11.54 -2.07
C ASN A 198 -11.13 -10.76 -2.64
N ARG A 199 -11.53 -9.64 -2.00
CA ARG A 199 -12.56 -8.76 -2.59
C ARG A 199 -12.14 -8.19 -3.94
N CYS A 200 -10.89 -7.76 -4.09
CA CYS A 200 -10.39 -7.25 -5.38
C CYS A 200 -10.37 -8.34 -6.47
N ILE A 201 -10.19 -9.61 -6.11
CA ILE A 201 -10.17 -10.74 -7.04
C ILE A 201 -11.61 -11.16 -7.42
N ILE A 202 -12.47 -11.35 -6.42
CA ILE A 202 -13.80 -11.95 -6.61
C ILE A 202 -14.83 -10.94 -7.12
N ASN A 203 -14.73 -9.68 -6.71
CA ASN A 203 -15.78 -8.69 -6.97
C ASN A 203 -15.17 -7.38 -7.47
N TYR A 204 -14.77 -7.39 -8.75
CA TYR A 204 -14.23 -6.23 -9.45
C TYR A 204 -15.15 -5.00 -9.30
N TYR A 205 -16.47 -5.20 -9.32
CA TYR A 205 -17.48 -4.13 -9.20
C TYR A 205 -17.70 -3.60 -7.77
N ARG A 206 -17.22 -4.29 -6.73
CA ARG A 206 -17.37 -3.87 -5.32
C ARG A 206 -16.01 -3.53 -4.68
N PRO A 207 -15.41 -2.40 -5.09
CA PRO A 207 -14.12 -1.96 -4.61
C PRO A 207 -14.12 -1.76 -3.08
N VAL A 208 -12.99 -2.07 -2.43
CA VAL A 208 -12.81 -1.69 -1.01
C VAL A 208 -12.74 -0.17 -0.95
N PRO A 209 -13.65 0.49 -0.21
CA PRO A 209 -13.73 1.95 -0.21
C PRO A 209 -12.57 2.57 0.56
N LEU A 210 -12.08 3.73 0.10
CA LEU A 210 -11.18 4.54 0.90
C LEU A 210 -11.92 5.19 2.07
N TRP A 211 -11.23 5.36 3.19
CA TRP A 211 -11.76 6.02 4.38
C TRP A 211 -11.30 7.48 4.40
N LEU A 212 -12.22 8.37 4.74
CA LEU A 212 -11.98 9.80 4.91
C LEU A 212 -12.28 10.18 6.36
N ALA A 213 -11.47 11.05 6.96
CA ALA A 213 -11.80 11.60 8.26
C ALA A 213 -12.92 12.64 8.13
N ASP A 214 -13.97 12.55 8.96
CA ASP A 214 -14.97 13.62 9.07
C ASP A 214 -14.41 14.76 9.92
N SER A 215 -13.99 15.85 9.28
CA SER A 215 -13.39 17.02 9.92
C SER A 215 -14.41 18.03 10.47
N ARG A 216 -15.72 17.86 10.18
CA ARG A 216 -16.75 18.80 10.64
C ARG A 216 -16.81 18.91 12.16
N GLY A 217 -16.70 17.79 12.86
CA GLY A 217 -16.66 17.77 14.33
C GLY A 217 -15.46 18.50 14.92
N TRP A 218 -14.31 18.46 14.23
CA TRP A 218 -13.09 19.14 14.68
C TRP A 218 -13.19 20.65 14.52
N LYS A 219 -13.73 21.13 13.38
CA LYS A 219 -13.99 22.57 13.17
C LYS A 219 -14.95 23.11 14.24
N LEU A 220 -16.02 22.38 14.56
CA LEU A 220 -16.96 22.76 15.62
C LEU A 220 -16.33 22.76 17.01
N ALA A 221 -15.52 21.74 17.35
CA ALA A 221 -14.80 21.70 18.62
C ALA A 221 -13.79 22.85 18.75
N GLN A 222 -13.07 23.18 17.68
CA GLN A 222 -12.09 24.26 17.65
C GLN A 222 -12.76 25.64 17.75
N ILE A 223 -13.93 25.82 17.10
CA ILE A 223 -14.79 26.99 17.29
C ILE A 223 -15.25 27.07 18.76
N GLY A 224 -15.70 25.96 19.35
CA GLY A 224 -16.09 25.90 20.76
C GLY A 224 -14.96 26.25 21.73
N ILE A 225 -13.73 25.74 21.48
CA ILE A 225 -12.53 26.10 22.26
C ILE A 225 -12.20 27.59 22.08
N LYS A 226 -12.25 28.11 20.85
CA LYS A 226 -12.00 29.52 20.57
C LYS A 226 -13.05 30.42 21.22
N LEU A 227 -14.32 30.02 21.21
CA LEU A 227 -15.42 30.72 21.90
C LEU A 227 -15.24 30.70 23.42
N LYS A 228 -14.87 29.56 24.01
CA LYS A 228 -14.55 29.46 25.45
C LYS A 228 -13.35 30.33 25.83
N ALA A 229 -12.29 30.33 25.02
CA ALA A 229 -11.13 31.18 25.22
C ALA A 229 -11.47 32.67 25.10
N MET A 230 -12.28 33.06 24.11
CA MET A 230 -12.74 34.44 23.93
C MET A 230 -13.65 34.90 25.09
N ARG A 231 -14.52 34.04 25.62
CA ARG A 231 -15.29 34.33 26.85
C ARG A 231 -14.39 34.50 28.08
N ALA A 232 -13.38 33.66 28.24
CA ALA A 232 -12.44 33.79 29.36
C ALA A 232 -11.58 35.07 29.29
N LEU A 233 -11.38 35.61 28.08
CA LEU A 233 -10.68 36.88 27.84
C LEU A 233 -11.59 38.11 27.87
N GLY A 234 -12.88 37.97 28.19
CA GLY A 234 -13.83 39.10 28.21
C GLY A 234 -14.06 39.76 26.85
N LYS A 235 -13.84 39.03 25.74
CA LYS A 235 -14.06 39.55 24.37
C LYS A 235 -15.50 39.35 23.87
N PHE A 236 -16.43 39.12 24.79
CA PHE A 236 -17.88 39.04 24.60
C PHE A 236 -18.55 39.70 25.81
#